data_AF-A0A672KHA9-F1
#
_entry.id   AF-A0A672KHA9-F1
#
_cell.length_a   1.000
_cell.length_b   1.000
_cell.length_c   1.000
_cell.angle_alpha   90.00
_cell.angle_beta   90.00
_cell.angle_gamma   90.00
#
_symmetry.space_group_name_H-M   'P 1'
#
loop_
_entity.id
_entity.type
_entity.pdbx_description
1 polymer ?
#
loop_
_entity_poly.entity_id
_entity_poly.type
_entity_poly.pdbx_seq_one_letter_code
_entity_poly.pdbx_strand_id
1 'polypeptide(L)'
;MAFVTRQFIRSLSSSAAIKHVTIIGGGLMGAGIAQVIKAPGTSQQTFDALLEFSKALGKHPVSCKDTPGFIVNRLLVPYMLEAVRLHERGHGSKEDIDVAMKLGAGYPMGPFELLDYVGLDTSKFIIDGWHEKDPDNPLFAPSPLLNKLVAEGKLGKKTGEGFYKHK
;
A
#
# COMPACT_ATOMS: atom_id res chain seq x y z
N MET A 1 60.75 -0.54 -20.64
CA MET A 1 59.43 -1.21 -20.52
C MET A 1 59.14 -1.41 -19.05
N ALA A 2 58.36 -0.50 -18.45
CA ALA A 2 58.05 -0.53 -17.01
C ALA A 2 56.66 -1.13 -16.80
N PHE A 3 56.60 -2.23 -16.05
CA PHE A 3 55.38 -2.80 -15.50
C PHE A 3 54.76 -1.82 -14.50
N VAL A 4 53.48 -1.49 -14.67
CA VAL A 4 52.66 -0.83 -13.65
C VAL A 4 51.49 -1.74 -13.33
N THR A 5 51.62 -2.47 -12.22
CA THR A 5 50.57 -3.27 -11.60
C THR A 5 49.53 -2.33 -10.97
N ARG A 6 48.29 -2.32 -11.49
CA ARG A 6 47.17 -1.64 -10.84
C ARG A 6 46.73 -2.43 -9.61
N GLN A 7 46.92 -1.83 -8.44
CA GLN A 7 46.49 -2.36 -7.16
C GLN A 7 44.96 -2.21 -7.03
N PHE A 8 44.22 -3.32 -7.05
CA PHE A 8 42.80 -3.33 -6.72
C PHE A 8 42.66 -3.15 -5.20
N ILE A 9 42.24 -1.96 -4.76
CA ILE A 9 41.82 -1.73 -3.38
C ILE A 9 40.45 -2.41 -3.21
N ARG A 10 40.44 -3.61 -2.62
CA ARG A 10 39.23 -4.19 -2.03
C ARG A 10 39.01 -3.47 -0.69
N SER A 11 38.15 -2.46 -0.66
CA SER A 11 37.64 -1.98 0.62
C SER A 11 36.73 -3.08 1.18
N LEU A 12 37.17 -3.72 2.25
CA LEU A 12 36.33 -4.57 3.10
C LEU A 12 35.20 -3.69 3.65
N SER A 13 34.05 -3.67 2.97
CA SER A 13 32.81 -3.18 3.57
C SER A 13 32.49 -4.15 4.70
N SER A 14 32.56 -3.68 5.94
CA SER A 14 32.07 -4.42 7.09
C SER A 14 30.65 -4.89 6.76
N SER A 15 30.49 -6.21 6.70
CA SER A 15 29.21 -6.87 6.44
C SER A 15 28.32 -6.68 7.66
N ALA A 16 27.76 -5.49 7.83
CA ALA A 16 26.54 -5.33 8.60
C ALA A 16 25.46 -6.09 7.82
N ALA A 17 25.09 -7.27 8.30
CA ALA A 17 24.00 -8.04 7.73
C ALA A 17 22.76 -7.13 7.65
N ILE A 18 22.36 -6.76 6.43
CA ILE A 18 21.12 -6.05 6.18
C ILE A 18 20.01 -7.02 6.56
N LYS A 19 19.50 -6.93 7.80
CA LYS A 19 18.53 -7.90 8.31
C LYS A 19 17.17 -7.75 7.62
N HIS A 20 16.70 -6.52 7.38
CA HIS A 20 15.47 -6.26 6.64
C HIS A 20 15.54 -4.88 5.95
N VAL A 21 15.61 -4.86 4.63
CA VAL A 21 15.33 -3.67 3.82
C VAL A 21 14.16 -4.03 2.92
N THR A 22 13.03 -3.34 3.13
CA THR A 22 11.85 -3.52 2.31
C THR A 22 11.66 -2.25 1.49
N ILE A 23 11.92 -2.34 0.18
CA ILE A 23 11.43 -1.34 -0.77
C ILE A 23 10.05 -1.81 -1.20
N ILE A 24 9.00 -1.12 -0.78
CA ILE A 24 7.65 -1.39 -1.29
C ILE A 24 7.37 -0.39 -2.39
N GLY A 25 7.29 -0.89 -3.62
CA GLY A 25 6.70 -0.15 -4.74
C GLY A 25 5.27 0.22 -4.38
N GLY A 26 4.99 1.52 -4.33
CA GLY A 26 3.70 2.03 -3.87
C GLY A 26 2.64 1.90 -4.97
N GLY A 27 1.82 0.85 -4.90
CA GLY A 27 0.47 0.80 -5.46
C GLY A 27 0.31 0.80 -6.99
N LEU A 28 -0.78 0.17 -7.45
CA LEU A 28 -1.17 0.06 -8.85
C LEU A 28 -1.62 1.39 -9.49
N MET A 29 -1.75 2.45 -8.68
CA MET A 29 -2.28 3.77 -9.06
C MET A 29 -1.20 4.85 -8.99
N GLY A 30 -0.13 4.68 -9.78
CA GLY A 30 0.94 5.67 -9.92
C GLY A 30 2.31 5.01 -10.03
N ALA A 31 2.70 4.64 -11.24
CA ALA A 31 3.96 3.96 -11.56
C ALA A 31 5.25 4.73 -11.21
N GLY A 32 5.16 5.82 -10.45
CA GLY A 32 6.23 6.77 -10.18
C GLY A 32 6.69 6.86 -8.73
N ILE A 33 6.10 6.18 -7.75
CA ILE A 33 6.51 6.32 -6.33
C ILE A 33 7.19 5.07 -5.75
N ALA A 34 8.08 5.28 -4.78
CA ALA A 34 8.68 4.21 -3.97
C ALA A 34 8.67 4.60 -2.48
N GLN A 35 8.04 3.81 -1.61
CA GLN A 35 8.08 4.08 -0.17
C GLN A 35 9.36 3.45 0.42
N VAL A 36 10.27 4.29 0.92
CA VAL A 36 11.53 3.86 1.55
C VAL A 36 11.36 3.93 3.05
N ILE A 37 11.53 2.79 3.71
CA ILE A 37 11.18 2.60 5.12
C ILE A 37 12.44 2.52 5.96
N LYS A 38 12.53 3.36 7.00
CA LYS A 38 13.62 3.28 7.99
C LYS A 38 13.18 2.44 9.18
N ALA A 39 13.40 1.14 9.13
CA ALA A 39 13.13 0.23 10.24
C ALA A 39 14.12 0.46 11.40
N PRO A 40 13.74 0.14 12.65
CA PRO A 40 14.66 0.16 13.80
C PRO A 40 15.95 -0.61 13.49
N GLY A 41 17.11 0.02 13.67
CA GLY A 41 18.42 -0.55 13.35
C GLY A 41 18.92 -0.31 11.93
N THR A 42 18.15 0.33 11.05
CA THR A 42 18.63 0.74 9.73
C THR A 42 19.54 1.97 9.85
N SER A 43 20.78 1.86 9.37
CA SER A 43 21.73 2.98 9.39
C SER A 43 21.27 4.12 8.47
N GLN A 44 21.70 5.35 8.77
CA GLN A 44 21.42 6.50 7.90
C GLN A 44 22.03 6.29 6.50
N GLN A 45 23.23 5.73 6.43
CA GLN A 45 23.91 5.43 5.17
C GLN A 45 23.11 4.47 4.28
N THR A 46 22.59 3.37 4.84
CA THR A 46 21.76 2.42 4.09
C THR A 46 20.47 3.09 3.62
N PHE A 47 19.85 3.90 4.48
CA PHE A 47 18.62 4.61 4.14
C PHE A 47 18.83 5.60 2.98
N ASP A 48 19.89 6.41 3.02
CA ASP A 48 20.22 7.37 1.96
C ASP A 48 20.55 6.66 0.65
N ALA A 49 21.29 5.54 0.70
CA ALA A 49 21.58 4.73 -0.48
C ALA A 49 20.31 4.20 -1.15
N LEU A 50 19.28 3.83 -0.38
CA LEU A 50 18.00 3.36 -0.91
C LEU A 50 17.16 4.47 -1.53
N LEU A 51 17.23 5.69 -0.98
CA LEU A 51 16.60 6.87 -1.59
C LEU A 51 17.21 7.15 -2.97
N GLU A 52 18.55 7.16 -3.07
CA GLU A 52 19.24 7.38 -4.35
C GLU A 52 19.00 6.25 -5.33
N PHE A 53 19.01 4.99 -4.86
CA PHE A 53 18.67 3.84 -5.70
C PHE A 53 17.24 3.95 -6.27
N SER A 54 16.27 4.38 -5.46
CA SER A 54 14.89 4.57 -5.91
C SER A 54 14.79 5.66 -6.99
N LYS A 55 15.52 6.77 -6.84
CA LYS A 55 15.63 7.81 -7.88
C LYS A 55 16.26 7.29 -9.16
N ALA A 56 17.33 6.50 -9.05
CA ALA A 56 18.01 5.90 -10.20
C ALA A 56 17.09 4.95 -11.01
N LEU A 57 16.10 4.34 -10.36
CA LEU A 57 15.05 3.54 -11.00
C LEU A 57 13.91 4.38 -11.62
N GLY A 58 14.04 5.72 -11.66
CA GLY A 58 13.01 6.63 -12.15
C GLY A 58 11.79 6.74 -11.22
N LYS A 59 11.93 6.36 -9.94
CA LYS A 59 10.89 6.50 -8.93
C LYS A 59 11.12 7.76 -8.10
N HIS A 60 10.05 8.30 -7.57
CA HIS A 60 10.03 9.35 -6.58
C HIS A 60 9.99 8.70 -5.19
N PRO A 61 11.12 8.67 -4.45
CA PRO A 61 11.13 8.07 -3.14
C PRO A 61 10.35 8.92 -2.13
N VAL A 62 9.58 8.25 -1.28
CA VAL A 62 8.89 8.84 -0.14
C VAL A 62 9.39 8.15 1.12
N SER A 63 9.95 8.94 2.04
CA SER A 63 10.44 8.45 3.33
C SER A 63 9.28 8.16 4.28
N CYS A 64 9.26 6.98 4.91
CA CYS A 64 8.31 6.66 5.96
C CYS A 64 8.93 5.83 7.09
N LYS A 65 8.30 5.88 8.26
CA LYS A 65 8.65 5.01 9.40
C LYS A 65 8.00 3.64 9.20
N ASP A 66 8.51 2.65 9.93
CA ASP A 66 7.93 1.32 9.97
C ASP A 66 6.63 1.33 10.80
N THR A 67 5.53 1.66 10.14
CA THR A 67 4.17 1.68 10.70
C THR A 67 3.25 0.82 9.84
N PRO A 68 2.21 0.18 10.42
CA PRO A 68 1.28 -0.66 9.65
C PRO A 68 0.74 0.09 8.43
N GLY A 69 0.93 -0.46 7.22
CA GLY A 69 0.45 0.16 5.98
C GLY A 69 1.24 1.37 5.47
N PHE A 70 2.36 1.73 6.11
CA PHE A 70 3.22 2.87 5.73
C PHE A 70 2.42 4.16 5.56
N ILE A 71 2.55 4.85 4.42
CA ILE A 71 1.76 6.05 4.12
C ILE A 71 0.53 5.66 3.29
N VAL A 72 0.77 5.05 2.13
CA VAL A 72 -0.30 4.83 1.12
C VAL A 72 -1.41 3.95 1.67
N ASN A 73 -1.09 2.74 2.15
CA ASN A 73 -2.15 1.82 2.60
C ASN A 73 -2.78 2.31 3.91
N ARG A 74 -2.00 2.95 4.79
CA ARG A 74 -2.48 3.49 6.06
C ARG A 74 -3.56 4.57 5.87
N LEU A 75 -3.51 5.32 4.77
CA LEU A 75 -4.54 6.29 4.38
C LEU A 75 -5.64 5.66 3.52
N LEU A 76 -5.25 4.84 2.54
CA LEU A 76 -6.15 4.36 1.49
C LEU A 76 -7.13 3.29 1.99
N VAL A 77 -6.66 2.35 2.82
CA VAL A 77 -7.51 1.26 3.33
C VAL A 77 -8.61 1.82 4.24
N PRO A 78 -8.34 2.66 5.26
CA PRO A 78 -9.42 3.23 6.06
C PRO A 78 -10.37 4.13 5.28
N TYR A 79 -9.87 4.86 4.27
CA TYR A 79 -10.72 5.63 3.35
C TYR A 79 -11.73 4.74 2.61
N MET A 80 -11.27 3.64 2.03
CA MET A 80 -12.14 2.68 1.34
C MET A 80 -13.14 2.05 2.31
N LEU A 81 -12.70 1.67 3.51
CA LEU A 81 -13.59 1.12 4.53
C LEU A 81 -14.63 2.13 5.01
N GLU A 82 -14.28 3.42 5.11
CA GLU A 82 -15.27 4.44 5.47
C GLU A 82 -16.31 4.63 4.36
N ALA A 83 -15.94 4.52 3.09
CA ALA A 83 -16.91 4.51 1.99
C ALA A 83 -17.89 3.33 2.11
N VAL A 84 -17.39 2.13 2.45
CA VAL A 84 -18.22 0.95 2.72
C VAL A 84 -19.17 1.21 3.88
N ARG A 85 -18.68 1.75 5.00
CA ARG A 85 -19.51 2.05 6.17
C ARG A 85 -20.56 3.14 5.89
N LEU A 86 -20.22 4.15 5.09
CA LEU A 86 -21.15 5.19 4.66
C LEU A 86 -22.30 4.59 3.83
N HIS A 87 -21.98 3.62 2.98
CA HIS A 87 -22.98 2.86 2.24
C HIS A 87 -23.81 1.94 3.14
N GLU A 88 -23.20 1.23 4.10
CA GLU A 88 -23.91 0.41 5.09
C GLU A 88 -24.92 1.21 5.91
N ARG A 89 -24.60 2.47 6.24
CA ARG A 89 -25.50 3.40 6.93
C ARG A 89 -26.59 3.99 6.02
N GLY A 90 -26.58 3.67 4.72
CA GLY A 90 -27.58 4.13 3.75
C GLY A 90 -27.47 5.61 3.38
N HIS A 91 -26.31 6.24 3.60
CA HIS A 91 -26.12 7.67 3.27
C HIS A 91 -25.91 7.92 1.77
N GLY A 92 -25.56 6.89 1.00
CA GLY A 92 -25.38 6.97 -0.45
C GLY A 92 -25.31 5.60 -1.10
N SER A 93 -25.65 5.54 -2.39
CA SER A 93 -25.39 4.37 -3.21
C SER A 93 -23.89 4.23 -3.49
N LYS A 94 -23.40 3.01 -3.74
CA LYS A 94 -22.00 2.78 -4.11
C LYS A 94 -21.61 3.57 -5.37
N GLU A 95 -22.54 3.66 -6.33
CA GLU A 95 -22.40 4.45 -7.56
C GLU A 95 -22.24 5.95 -7.28
N ASP A 96 -23.10 6.53 -6.44
CA ASP A 96 -23.03 7.97 -6.12
C ASP A 96 -21.78 8.31 -5.32
N ILE A 97 -21.37 7.43 -4.40
CA ILE A 97 -20.13 7.61 -3.63
C ILE A 97 -18.92 7.61 -4.57
N ASP A 98 -18.85 6.66 -5.51
CA ASP A 98 -17.78 6.62 -6.51
C ASP A 98 -17.78 7.85 -7.40
N VAL A 99 -18.94 8.32 -7.86
CA VAL A 99 -19.06 9.54 -8.66
C VAL A 99 -18.64 10.77 -7.85
N ALA A 100 -19.06 10.89 -6.59
CA ALA A 100 -18.70 12.00 -5.72
C ALA A 100 -17.18 12.06 -5.49
N MET A 101 -16.52 10.93 -5.27
CA MET A 101 -15.07 10.90 -5.07
C MET A 101 -14.30 11.16 -6.36
N LYS A 102 -14.80 10.71 -7.51
CA LYS A 102 -14.18 11.01 -8.82
C LYS A 102 -14.33 12.47 -9.22
N LEU A 103 -15.55 13.00 -9.20
CA LEU A 103 -15.85 14.35 -9.70
C LEU A 103 -15.61 15.43 -8.65
N GLY A 104 -15.86 15.15 -7.37
CA GLY A 104 -15.72 16.11 -6.28
C GLY A 104 -14.30 16.18 -5.72
N ALA A 105 -13.67 15.03 -5.46
CA ALA A 105 -12.32 14.96 -4.88
C ALA A 105 -11.22 14.70 -5.92
N GLY A 106 -11.57 14.51 -7.19
CA GLY A 106 -10.61 14.34 -8.28
C GLY A 106 -9.89 13.00 -8.30
N TYR A 107 -10.43 11.98 -7.61
CA TYR A 107 -9.83 10.65 -7.68
C TYR A 107 -10.00 10.05 -9.09
N PRO A 108 -8.98 9.36 -9.63
CA PRO A 108 -9.10 8.66 -10.91
C PRO A 108 -10.08 7.48 -10.87
N MET A 109 -10.35 6.94 -9.67
CA MET A 109 -11.18 5.77 -9.43
C MET A 109 -11.93 5.96 -8.11
N GLY A 110 -13.22 5.61 -8.08
CA GLY A 110 -14.01 5.66 -6.85
C GLY A 110 -13.57 4.61 -5.82
N PRO A 111 -13.90 4.77 -4.53
CA PRO A 111 -13.50 3.81 -3.50
C PRO A 111 -14.02 2.39 -3.74
N PHE A 112 -15.24 2.20 -4.28
CA PHE A 112 -15.80 0.87 -4.55
C PHE A 112 -15.15 0.24 -5.79
N GLU A 113 -14.97 1.01 -6.87
CA GLU A 113 -14.18 0.60 -8.04
C GLU A 113 -12.77 0.17 -7.63
N LEU A 114 -12.13 0.94 -6.73
CA LEU A 114 -10.79 0.67 -6.24
C LEU A 114 -10.74 -0.58 -5.35
N LEU A 115 -11.73 -0.77 -4.48
CA LEU A 115 -11.87 -1.99 -3.67
C LEU A 115 -11.96 -3.23 -4.56
N ASP A 116 -12.78 -3.19 -5.62
CA ASP A 116 -12.90 -4.29 -6.57
C ASP A 116 -11.62 -4.51 -7.38
N TYR A 117 -10.88 -3.45 -7.68
CA TYR A 117 -9.62 -3.53 -8.39
C TYR A 117 -8.48 -4.11 -7.54
N VAL A 118 -8.38 -3.71 -6.27
CA VAL A 118 -7.39 -4.24 -5.31
C VAL A 118 -7.74 -5.68 -4.92
N GLY A 119 -9.02 -5.95 -4.72
CA GLY A 119 -9.53 -7.23 -4.26
C GLY A 119 -10.07 -7.16 -2.83
N LEU A 120 -11.32 -7.59 -2.66
CA LEU A 120 -12.04 -7.46 -1.38
C LEU A 120 -11.42 -8.29 -0.26
N ASP A 121 -10.90 -9.48 -0.59
CA ASP A 121 -10.16 -10.32 0.34
C ASP A 121 -8.86 -9.67 0.83
N THR A 122 -8.15 -8.94 -0.03
CA THR A 122 -6.91 -8.24 0.32
C THR A 122 -7.20 -7.11 1.30
N SER A 123 -8.22 -6.30 1.01
CA SER A 123 -8.66 -5.24 1.92
C SER A 123 -9.17 -5.80 3.25
N LYS A 124 -9.91 -6.90 3.23
CA LYS A 124 -10.38 -7.61 4.43
C LYS A 124 -9.20 -8.13 5.26
N PHE A 125 -8.24 -8.81 4.64
CA PHE A 125 -7.06 -9.35 5.33
C PHE A 125 -6.26 -8.24 6.03
N ILE A 126 -6.10 -7.08 5.37
CA ILE A 126 -5.39 -5.94 5.96
C ILE A 126 -6.17 -5.37 7.15
N ILE A 127 -7.48 -5.14 7.01
CA ILE A 127 -8.27 -4.51 8.08
C ILE A 127 -8.40 -5.44 9.29
N ASP A 128 -8.60 -6.74 9.09
CA ASP A 128 -8.66 -7.72 10.17
C ASP A 128 -7.33 -7.75 10.93
N GLY A 129 -6.19 -7.83 10.22
CA GLY A 129 -4.88 -7.85 10.85
C GLY A 129 -4.52 -6.54 11.58
N TRP A 130 -5.13 -5.41 11.22
CA TRP A 130 -5.01 -4.16 11.98
C TRP A 130 -5.94 -4.13 13.18
N HIS A 131 -7.18 -4.61 13.02
CA HIS A 131 -8.15 -4.71 14.10
C HIS A 131 -7.67 -5.64 15.21
N GLU A 132 -7.09 -6.79 14.88
CA GLU A 132 -6.52 -7.72 15.86
C GLU A 132 -5.42 -7.06 16.73
N LYS A 133 -4.68 -6.12 16.15
CA LYS A 133 -3.58 -5.42 16.84
C LYS A 133 -4.02 -4.18 17.60
N ASP A 134 -5.12 -3.56 17.19
CA ASP A 134 -5.66 -2.33 17.77
C ASP A 134 -7.21 -2.38 17.72
N PRO A 135 -7.84 -3.21 18.57
CA PRO A 135 -9.28 -3.51 18.46
C PRO A 135 -10.19 -2.32 18.76
N ASP A 136 -9.74 -1.42 19.63
CA ASP A 136 -10.50 -0.26 20.08
C ASP A 136 -10.49 0.88 19.04
N ASN A 137 -9.70 0.76 17.97
CA ASN A 137 -9.60 1.78 16.95
C ASN A 137 -10.78 1.70 15.96
N PRO A 138 -11.67 2.71 15.93
CA PRO A 138 -12.86 2.66 15.08
C PRO A 138 -12.51 2.67 13.58
N LEU A 139 -11.34 3.17 13.20
CA LEU A 139 -10.90 3.13 11.81
C LEU A 139 -10.66 1.69 11.32
N PHE A 140 -10.34 0.78 12.23
CA PHE A 140 -10.04 -0.62 11.93
C PHE A 140 -11.21 -1.56 12.15
N ALA A 141 -12.37 -1.06 12.57
CA ALA A 141 -13.55 -1.90 12.78
C ALA A 141 -13.91 -2.68 11.49
N PRO A 142 -14.08 -4.02 11.56
CA PRO A 142 -14.47 -4.82 10.40
C PRO A 142 -15.82 -4.37 9.82
N SER A 143 -16.02 -4.57 8.51
CA SER A 143 -17.30 -4.30 7.84
C SER A 143 -18.09 -5.61 7.63
N PRO A 144 -19.34 -5.70 8.12
CA PRO A 144 -20.23 -6.83 7.84
C PRO A 144 -20.46 -7.07 6.34
N LEU A 145 -20.64 -6.00 5.55
CA LEU A 145 -20.84 -6.09 4.11
C LEU A 145 -19.60 -6.67 3.41
N LEU A 146 -18.42 -6.18 3.76
CA LEU A 146 -17.17 -6.70 3.21
C LEU A 146 -16.98 -8.18 3.56
N ASN A 147 -17.25 -8.57 4.81
CA ASN A 147 -17.17 -9.96 5.26
C ASN A 147 -18.11 -10.87 4.47
N LYS A 148 -19.34 -10.41 4.23
CA LYS A 148 -20.33 -11.15 3.44
C LYS A 148 -19.86 -11.38 2.00
N LEU A 149 -19.42 -10.33 1.30
CA LEU A 149 -18.97 -10.44 -0.09
C LEU A 149 -17.78 -11.39 -0.23
N VAL A 150 -16.81 -11.31 0.68
CA VAL A 150 -15.65 -12.21 0.70
C VAL A 150 -16.07 -13.65 0.96
N ALA A 151 -17.00 -13.88 1.90
CA ALA A 151 -17.53 -15.22 2.18
C ALA A 151 -18.31 -15.82 0.99
N GLU A 152 -18.94 -14.98 0.18
CA GLU A 152 -19.63 -15.37 -1.07
C GLU A 152 -18.65 -15.59 -2.24
N GLY A 153 -17.34 -15.40 -2.05
CA GLY A 153 -16.34 -15.52 -3.12
C GLY A 153 -16.37 -14.37 -4.14
N LYS A 154 -17.06 -13.27 -3.81
CA LYS A 154 -17.09 -12.05 -4.61
C LYS A 154 -15.91 -11.18 -4.22
N LEU A 155 -14.78 -11.37 -4.90
CA LEU A 155 -13.50 -10.76 -4.56
C LEU A 155 -13.14 -9.55 -5.43
N GLY A 156 -14.08 -9.05 -6.24
CA GLY A 156 -13.85 -7.94 -7.16
C GLY A 156 -13.50 -8.41 -8.57
N LYS A 157 -12.68 -7.62 -9.26
CA LYS A 157 -12.38 -7.81 -10.69
C LYS A 157 -11.78 -9.19 -10.99
N LYS A 158 -10.99 -9.75 -10.07
CA LYS A 158 -10.33 -11.05 -10.25
C LYS A 158 -11.27 -12.26 -10.23
N THR A 159 -12.48 -12.12 -9.69
CA THR A 159 -13.52 -13.16 -9.68
C THR A 159 -14.72 -12.79 -10.55
N GLY A 160 -14.65 -11.70 -11.31
CA GLY A 160 -15.76 -11.22 -12.15
C GLY A 160 -16.90 -10.53 -11.37
N GLU A 161 -16.85 -10.51 -10.04
CA GLU A 161 -17.86 -9.86 -9.21
C GLU A 161 -17.29 -9.48 -7.83
N GLY A 162 -17.61 -8.27 -7.39
CA GLY A 162 -17.37 -7.73 -6.04
C GLY A 162 -18.54 -6.81 -5.66
N PHE A 163 -18.25 -5.53 -5.45
CA PHE A 163 -19.29 -4.49 -5.37
C PHE A 163 -19.96 -4.25 -6.73
N TYR A 164 -19.22 -4.43 -7.82
CA TYR A 164 -19.69 -4.38 -9.19
C TYR A 164 -19.53 -5.73 -9.87
N LYS A 165 -20.30 -5.93 -10.95
CA LYS A 165 -20.11 -7.05 -11.88
C LYS A 165 -19.12 -6.63 -12.96
N HIS A 166 -18.11 -7.46 -13.18
CA HIS A 166 -17.03 -7.26 -14.15
C HIS A 166 -17.19 -8.28 -15.27
N LYS A 167 -17.08 -7.83 -16.52
CA LYS A 167 -17.10 -8.68 -17.71
C LYS A 167 -15.69 -9.10 -18.10
#